data_AF-A0A971XN26-F1
#
_entry.id   AF-A0A971XN26-F1
#
_cell.length_a   1.000
_cell.length_b   1.000
_cell.length_c   1.000
_cell.angle_alpha   90.00
_cell.angle_beta   90.00
_cell.angle_gamma   90.00
#
_symmetry.space_group_name_H-M   'P 1'
#
loop_
_entity.id
_entity.type
_entity.pdbx_description
1 polymer ?
#
loop_
_entity_poly.entity_id
_entity_poly.type
_entity_poly.pdbx_seq_one_letter_code
_entity_poly.pdbx_strand_id
1 'polypeptide(L)' 'MTTVVKSLSIPGLETVFDSLAVAIDQAGPEKSQLFLAKLALLNANALADENLFQEHIRAALQDL' A
#
# COMPACT_ATOMS: atom_id res chain seq x y z
N MET A 1 10.66 21.83 -14.81
CA MET A 1 9.43 21.01 -14.82
C MET A 1 9.12 20.69 -13.38
N THR A 2 8.05 21.25 -12.83
CA THR A 2 7.66 21.05 -11.42
C THR A 2 7.06 19.65 -11.30
N THR A 3 7.79 18.73 -10.68
CA THR A 3 7.27 17.43 -10.29
C THR A 3 6.19 17.66 -9.24
N VAL A 4 4.92 17.60 -9.66
CA VAL A 4 3.79 17.52 -8.73
C VAL A 4 3.93 16.18 -8.02
N VAL A 5 4.41 16.21 -6.77
CA VAL A 5 4.34 15.05 -5.89
C VAL A 5 2.85 14.76 -5.71
N LYS A 6 2.35 13.74 -6.40
CA LYS A 6 0.95 13.30 -6.29
C LYS A 6 0.82 12.42 -5.04
N SER A 7 1.05 13.03 -3.88
CA SER A 7 0.82 12.40 -2.59
C SER A 7 -0.67 12.52 -2.23
N LEU A 8 -1.25 11.45 -1.71
CA LEU A 8 -2.58 11.49 -1.13
C LEU A 8 -2.59 12.49 0.02
N SER A 9 -3.62 13.34 0.08
CA SER A 9 -3.88 14.16 1.25
C SER A 9 -4.25 13.27 2.44
N ILE A 10 -4.10 13.77 3.67
CA ILE A 10 -4.46 13.03 4.91
C ILE A 10 -5.85 12.38 4.83
N PRO A 11 -6.93 13.06 4.38
CA PRO A 11 -8.24 12.43 4.27
C PRO A 11 -8.30 11.28 3.25
N GLY A 12 -7.47 11.38 2.20
CA GLY A 12 -7.33 10.32 1.20
C GLY A 12 -6.63 9.10 1.77
N LEU A 13 -5.61 9.30 2.62
CA LEU A 13 -4.94 8.22 3.34
C LEU A 13 -5.89 7.53 4.33
N GLU A 14 -6.69 8.29 5.07
CA GLU A 14 -7.70 7.75 5.99
C GLU A 14 -8.73 6.88 5.25
N THR A 15 -9.22 7.35 4.08
CA THR A 15 -10.16 6.58 3.25
C THR A 15 -9.53 5.27 2.75
N VAL A 16 -8.27 5.31 2.33
CA VAL A 16 -7.53 4.12 1.88
C VAL A 16 -7.31 3.15 3.05
N PHE A 17 -6.97 3.66 4.23
CA PHE A 17 -6.78 2.86 5.43
C PHE A 17 -8.08 2.19 5.90
N ASP A 18 -9.19 2.92 5.90
CA ASP A 18 -10.52 2.38 6.23
C ASP A 18 -10.92 1.27 5.24
N SER A 19 -10.76 1.53 3.95
CA SER A 19 -11.01 0.53 2.90
C SER A 19 -10.14 -0.71 3.06
N LEU A 20 -8.87 -0.53 3.45
CA LEU A 20 -7.94 -1.62 3.71
C LEU A 20 -8.38 -2.44 4.92
N ALA A 21 -8.78 -1.80 6.01
CA ALA A 21 -9.27 -2.49 7.21
C ALA A 21 -10.49 -3.37 6.91
N VAL A 22 -11.46 -2.82 6.16
CA VAL A 22 -12.66 -3.55 5.72
C VAL A 22 -12.31 -4.70 4.78
N ALA A 23 -11.31 -4.55 3.91
CA ALA A 23 -10.86 -5.62 3.03
C ALA A 23 -10.10 -6.74 3.76
N ILE A 24 -9.28 -6.38 4.76
CA ILE A 24 -8.58 -7.34 5.62
C ILE A 24 -9.60 -8.17 6.42
N ASP A 25 -10.62 -7.53 7.00
CA ASP A 25 -11.69 -8.21 7.74
C ASP A 25 -12.43 -9.21 6.84
N GLN A 26 -12.79 -8.80 5.62
CA GLN A 26 -13.43 -9.67 4.62
C GLN A 26 -12.55 -10.84 4.16
N ALA A 27 -11.23 -10.62 4.04
CA ALA A 27 -10.30 -11.69 3.70
C ALA A 27 -10.23 -12.75 4.81
N GLY A 28 -10.37 -12.31 6.06
CA GLY A 28 -10.29 -13.14 7.26
C GLY A 28 -8.85 -13.51 7.64
N PRO A 29 -8.61 -13.87 8.90
CA PRO A 29 -7.28 -13.97 9.49
C PRO A 29 -6.34 -14.96 8.78
N GLU A 30 -6.88 -16.01 8.17
CA GLU A 30 -6.11 -17.01 7.43
C GLU A 30 -5.61 -16.51 6.08
N LYS A 31 -6.29 -15.53 5.47
CA LYS A 31 -5.96 -15.01 4.14
C LYS A 31 -5.49 -13.56 4.15
N SER A 32 -5.55 -12.85 5.28
CA SER A 32 -5.10 -11.46 5.39
C SER A 32 -3.67 -11.26 4.87
N GLN A 33 -2.74 -12.15 5.20
CA GLN A 33 -1.35 -12.06 4.71
C GLN A 33 -1.26 -12.28 3.19
N LEU A 34 -2.00 -13.25 2.64
CA LEU A 34 -2.05 -13.51 1.20
C LEU A 34 -2.71 -12.35 0.44
N PHE A 35 -3.75 -11.75 1.00
CA PHE A 35 -4.43 -10.58 0.47
C PHE A 35 -3.48 -9.38 0.42
N LEU A 36 -2.82 -9.06 1.54
CA LEU A 36 -1.86 -7.95 1.62
C LEU A 36 -0.69 -8.13 0.65
N ALA A 37 -0.14 -9.35 0.54
CA ALA A 37 0.89 -9.65 -0.43
C ALA A 37 0.42 -9.43 -1.88
N LYS A 38 -0.80 -9.87 -2.23
CA LYS A 38 -1.39 -9.62 -3.55
C LYS A 38 -1.62 -8.14 -3.82
N LEU A 39 -2.18 -7.41 -2.85
CA LEU A 39 -2.42 -5.96 -2.98
C LEU A 39 -1.09 -5.22 -3.20
N ALA A 40 -0.06 -5.59 -2.45
CA ALA A 40 1.29 -5.01 -2.58
C ALA A 40 1.87 -5.27 -3.99
N LEU A 41 1.75 -6.49 -4.53
CA LEU A 41 2.18 -6.81 -5.90
C LEU A 41 1.41 -6.05 -6.98
N LEU A 42 0.09 -5.88 -6.81
CA LEU A 42 -0.73 -5.08 -7.72
C LEU A 42 -0.30 -3.61 -7.71
N ASN A 43 -0.01 -3.07 -6.52
CA ASN A 43 0.51 -1.70 -6.39
C ASN A 43 1.91 -1.56 -6.98
N ALA A 44 2.80 -2.54 -6.81
CA ALA A 44 4.11 -2.55 -7.46
C ALA A 44 3.99 -2.54 -9.00
N ASN A 45 3.06 -3.31 -9.54
CA ASN A 45 2.79 -3.33 -10.98
C ASN A 45 2.21 -2.00 -11.47
N ALA A 46 1.30 -1.38 -10.72
CA ALA A 46 0.72 -0.08 -11.05
C ALA A 46 1.75 1.06 -10.95
N LEU A 47 2.69 0.96 -10.00
CA LEU A 47 3.80 1.89 -9.83
C LEU A 47 4.83 1.77 -10.97
N ALA A 48 4.99 0.57 -11.53
CA ALA A 48 5.94 0.25 -12.60
C ALA A 48 7.40 0.61 -12.29
N ASP A 49 7.76 0.68 -11.00
CA ASP A 49 9.12 0.95 -10.51
C ASP A 49 9.47 0.00 -9.37
N GLU A 50 10.36 -0.96 -9.66
CA GLU A 50 10.78 -1.95 -8.68
C GLU A 50 11.62 -1.34 -7.55
N ASN A 51 12.46 -0.34 -7.84
CA ASN A 51 13.36 0.24 -6.86
C ASN A 51 12.58 1.05 -5.84
N LEU A 52 11.65 1.87 -6.32
CA LEU A 52 10.78 2.66 -5.47
C LEU A 52 9.90 1.76 -4.57
N PHE A 53 9.40 0.65 -5.12
CA PHE A 53 8.67 -0.33 -4.31
C PHE A 53 9.55 -1.00 -3.23
N GLN A 54 10.80 -1.34 -3.55
CA GLN A 54 11.76 -1.86 -2.56
C GLN A 54 12.08 -0.83 -1.48
N GLU A 55 12.20 0.45 -1.83
CA GLU A 55 12.36 1.53 -0.85
C GLU A 55 11.16 1.63 0.09
N HIS A 56 9.93 1.52 -0.43
CA HIS A 56 8.72 1.48 0.41
C HIS A 56 8.70 0.28 1.36
N ILE A 57 9.10 -0.92 0.92
CA ILE A 57 9.23 -2.08 1.81
C ILE A 57 10.21 -1.77 2.95
N ARG A 58 11.38 -1.23 2.63
CA ARG A 58 12.40 -0.91 3.64
C ARG A 58 11.94 0.18 4.60
N ALA A 59 11.19 1.17 4.12
CA ALA A 59 10.61 2.21 4.96
C ALA A 59 9.55 1.62 5.91
N ALA A 60 8.64 0.79 5.40
CA ALA A 60 7.61 0.14 6.20
C ALA A 60 8.21 -0.79 7.28
N LEU A 61 9.32 -1.48 7.00
CA LEU A 61 10.01 -2.32 7.98
C LEU A 61 10.73 -1.53 9.09
N GLN A 62 11.08 -0.26 8.86
CA GLN A 62 11.72 0.59 9.87
C GLN A 62 10.72 1.23 10.83
N ASP A 63 9.45 1.34 10.41
CA ASP A 63 8.36 1.99 11.14
C ASP A 63 7.38 0.98 11.77
N LEU A 64 7.68 -0.33 11.67
CA LEU A 64 6.85 -1.44 12.15
C LEU A 64 7.05 -1.71 13.66
#